data_AF-A0A2P8WNW2-F1
#
_entry.id   AF-A0A2P8WNW2-F1
#
_cell.length_a   1.000
_cell.length_b   1.000
_cell.length_c   1.000
_cell.angle_alpha   90.00
_cell.angle_beta   90.00
_cell.angle_gamma   90.00
#
_symmetry.space_group_name_H-M   'P 1'
#
loop_
_entity.id
_entity.type
_entity.pdbx_description
1 polymer ?
#
loop_
_entity_poly.entity_id
_entity_poly.type
_entity_poly.pdbx_seq_one_letter_code
_entity_poly.pdbx_strand_id
1 'polypeptide(L)'
;MSSLKSTEAKQPLTTWSYLACLITAIKERISLRTIPATGEITFLFNPRSQSWAEHFALNSGHSGHIEGITATGRATAKLLVFNRPTRILERQLLISQNCYL
;
A
#
# COMPACT_ATOMS: atom_id res chain seq x y z
N MET A 1 -22.79 2.17 -40.27
CA MET A 1 -23.22 1.27 -39.17
C MET A 1 -22.01 0.68 -38.48
N SER A 2 -22.09 0.63 -37.15
CA SER A 2 -21.12 0.13 -36.20
C SER A 2 -20.63 -1.30 -36.53
N SER A 3 -19.32 -1.54 -36.45
CA SER A 3 -18.78 -2.87 -36.22
C SER A 3 -17.82 -2.79 -35.04
N LEU A 4 -18.23 -3.43 -33.96
CA LEU A 4 -17.63 -3.46 -32.64
C LEU A 4 -16.23 -4.08 -32.73
N LYS A 5 -15.20 -3.26 -32.56
CA LYS A 5 -13.84 -3.75 -32.31
C LYS A 5 -13.82 -4.36 -30.92
N SER A 6 -13.79 -5.70 -30.90
CA SER A 6 -13.07 -6.56 -29.95
C SER A 6 -12.71 -5.88 -28.62
N THR A 7 -13.49 -6.21 -27.60
CA THR A 7 -13.20 -5.98 -26.18
C THR A 7 -11.83 -6.56 -25.82
N GLU A 8 -10.84 -5.69 -25.78
CA GLU A 8 -9.49 -5.96 -25.32
C GLU A 8 -9.55 -6.18 -23.79
N ALA A 9 -9.33 -7.43 -23.38
CA ALA A 9 -9.26 -7.83 -21.97
C ALA A 9 -8.04 -7.16 -21.32
N LYS A 10 -8.27 -6.03 -20.64
CA LYS A 10 -7.26 -5.36 -19.83
C LYS A 10 -6.85 -6.28 -18.67
N GLN A 11 -5.62 -6.79 -18.77
CA GLN A 11 -4.91 -7.57 -17.76
C GLN A 11 -5.02 -6.93 -16.36
N PRO A 12 -5.13 -7.74 -15.28
CA PRO A 12 -5.35 -7.22 -13.94
C PRO A 12 -4.08 -6.52 -13.45
N LEU A 13 -4.20 -5.21 -13.20
CA LEU A 13 -3.20 -4.42 -12.52
C LEU A 13 -3.02 -5.01 -11.12
N THR A 14 -1.86 -5.61 -10.89
CA THR A 14 -1.50 -6.27 -9.64
C THR A 14 -1.66 -5.31 -8.45
N THR A 15 -2.13 -5.87 -7.34
CA THR A 15 -2.58 -5.25 -6.08
C THR A 15 -1.70 -4.14 -5.49
N TRP A 16 -0.45 -4.07 -5.92
CA TRP A 16 0.57 -3.16 -5.41
C TRP A 16 0.65 -1.83 -6.16
N SER A 17 0.10 -1.75 -7.37
CA SER A 17 0.17 -0.55 -8.21
C SER A 17 -0.67 0.61 -7.64
N TYR A 18 -1.83 0.29 -7.05
CA TYR A 18 -2.70 1.29 -6.43
C TYR A 18 -2.10 1.89 -5.14
N LEU A 19 -1.45 1.05 -4.32
CA LEU A 19 -0.70 1.48 -3.13
C LEU A 19 0.56 2.29 -3.49
N ALA A 20 1.24 1.92 -4.58
CA ALA A 20 2.40 2.65 -5.07
C ALA A 20 2.05 4.10 -5.43
N CYS A 21 0.92 4.34 -6.10
CA CYS A 21 0.48 5.69 -6.48
C CYS A 21 0.34 6.64 -5.27
N LEU A 22 -0.18 6.13 -4.17
CA LEU A 22 -0.40 6.87 -2.93
C LEU A 22 0.88 7.28 -2.19
N ILE A 23 1.99 6.56 -2.38
CA ILE A 23 3.31 6.93 -1.85
C ILE A 23 4.07 7.81 -2.86
N THR A 24 3.88 7.57 -4.15
CA THR A 24 4.64 8.24 -5.22
C THR A 24 4.25 9.71 -5.41
N ALA A 25 3.07 10.12 -4.96
CA ALA A 25 2.65 11.53 -4.94
C ALA A 25 3.48 12.42 -3.97
N ILE A 26 4.20 11.83 -3.02
CA ILE A 26 5.10 12.55 -2.08
C ILE A 26 6.56 12.53 -2.61
N LYS A 27 6.78 12.74 -3.92
CA LYS A 27 8.15 12.98 -4.42
C LYS A 27 8.54 14.40 -3.99
N GLU A 28 9.66 14.62 -3.28
CA GLU A 28 11.01 14.30 -3.70
C GLU A 28 11.92 13.80 -2.55
N ARG A 29 12.83 12.86 -2.84
CA ARG A 29 13.94 12.39 -1.96
C ARG A 29 13.58 12.01 -0.51
N ILE A 30 12.77 10.96 -0.31
CA ILE A 30 12.49 10.46 1.05
C ILE A 30 13.63 9.55 1.52
N SER A 31 14.64 10.15 2.17
CA SER A 31 15.37 9.52 3.27
C SER A 31 14.87 10.17 4.57
N LEU A 32 13.56 10.03 4.82
CA LEU A 32 12.96 10.57 6.03
C LEU A 32 13.24 9.58 7.16
N ARG A 33 13.78 10.11 8.25
CA ARG A 33 13.89 9.41 9.52
C ARG A 33 12.72 9.87 10.38
N THR A 34 12.04 8.94 11.04
CA THR A 34 11.01 9.25 12.04
C THR A 34 11.49 8.75 13.39
N ILE A 35 11.22 9.53 14.43
CA ILE A 35 11.42 9.14 15.83
C ILE A 35 10.04 8.69 16.34
N PRO A 36 9.76 7.37 16.45
CA PRO A 36 8.57 6.90 17.13
C PRO A 36 8.63 7.29 18.61
N ALA A 37 7.52 7.15 19.33
CA ALA A 37 7.44 7.45 20.77
C ALA A 37 8.45 6.68 21.64
N THR A 38 9.12 5.67 21.07
CA THR A 38 10.21 4.91 21.68
C THR A 38 11.58 5.63 21.65
N GLY A 39 11.72 6.75 20.93
CA GLY A 39 12.95 7.54 20.85
C GLY A 39 13.97 7.08 19.82
N GLU A 40 13.76 5.93 19.16
CA GLU A 40 14.71 5.38 18.19
C GLU A 40 14.49 5.91 16.77
N ILE A 41 15.52 6.50 16.18
CA ILE A 41 15.50 6.96 14.79
C ILE A 41 15.34 5.76 13.84
N THR A 42 14.21 5.65 13.16
CA THR A 42 13.94 4.62 12.14
C THR A 42 13.80 5.23 10.74
N PHE A 43 14.33 4.56 9.73
CA PHE A 43 14.15 4.92 8.33
C PHE A 43 12.73 4.59 7.85
N LEU A 44 12.15 5.48 7.03
CA LEU A 44 10.94 5.17 6.29
C LEU A 44 11.22 4.22 5.11
N PHE A 45 10.17 3.52 4.71
CA PHE A 45 10.20 2.55 3.61
C PHE A 45 10.46 3.23 2.27
N ASN A 46 11.36 2.66 1.47
CA ASN A 46 11.67 3.10 0.11
C ASN A 46 11.12 2.09 -0.91
N PRO A 47 9.97 2.38 -1.56
CA PRO A 47 9.35 1.46 -2.53
C PRO A 47 10.18 1.19 -3.78
N ARG A 48 11.27 1.96 -4.03
CA ARG A 48 12.15 1.74 -5.19
C ARG A 48 13.23 0.68 -4.94
N SER A 49 13.56 0.41 -3.69
CA SER A 49 14.70 -0.46 -3.33
C SER A 49 14.35 -1.54 -2.32
N GLN A 50 13.19 -1.44 -1.67
CA GLN A 50 12.75 -2.38 -0.63
C GLN A 50 11.51 -3.14 -1.07
N SER A 51 11.43 -4.41 -0.67
CA SER A 51 10.27 -5.26 -0.95
C SER A 51 9.12 -4.93 -0.01
N TRP A 52 7.92 -4.76 -0.56
CA TRP A 52 6.75 -4.51 0.27
C TRP A 52 6.41 -5.67 1.20
N ALA A 53 6.53 -6.91 0.72
CA ALA A 53 6.22 -8.11 1.49
C ALA A 53 7.19 -8.33 2.67
N GLU A 54 8.38 -7.75 2.63
CA GLU A 54 9.34 -7.78 3.75
C GLU A 54 8.97 -6.80 4.86
N HIS A 55 8.30 -5.69 4.52
CA HIS A 55 8.04 -4.60 5.46
C HIS A 55 6.57 -4.53 5.91
N PHE A 56 5.64 -5.06 5.12
CA PHE A 56 4.21 -4.98 5.36
C PHE A 56 3.50 -6.31 5.11
N ALA A 57 2.50 -6.57 5.93
CA ALA A 57 1.54 -7.65 5.73
C ALA A 57 0.12 -7.07 5.66
N LEU A 58 -0.68 -7.55 4.70
CA LEU A 58 -2.11 -7.32 4.75
C LEU A 58 -2.72 -8.43 5.61
N ASN A 59 -3.45 -8.07 6.66
CA ASN A 59 -4.10 -9.07 7.50
C ASN A 59 -5.27 -9.68 6.71
N SER A 60 -5.06 -10.93 6.28
CA SER A 60 -5.81 -11.67 5.26
C SER A 60 -7.24 -12.06 5.66
N GLY A 61 -7.66 -11.78 6.89
CA GLY A 61 -8.99 -12.13 7.41
C GLY A 61 -10.13 -11.16 7.08
N HIS A 62 -10.13 -10.46 5.94
CA HIS A 62 -11.08 -9.39 5.58
C HIS A 62 -10.95 -8.09 6.39
N SER A 63 -9.91 -7.94 7.21
CA SER A 63 -9.73 -6.74 8.02
C SER A 63 -9.50 -5.48 7.16
N GLY A 64 -8.90 -5.63 5.98
CA GLY A 64 -8.41 -4.51 5.21
C GLY A 64 -7.43 -3.65 6.02
N HIS A 65 -6.60 -4.25 6.87
CA HIS A 65 -5.58 -3.55 7.67
C HIS A 65 -4.16 -3.90 7.17
N ILE A 66 -3.30 -2.87 7.00
CA ILE A 66 -1.88 -3.07 6.68
C ILE A 66 -1.09 -3.02 7.98
N GLU A 67 -0.42 -4.11 8.30
CA GLU A 67 0.48 -4.22 9.44
C GLU A 67 1.92 -4.00 8.99
N GLY A 68 2.65 -3.14 9.71
CA GLY A 68 4.10 -3.03 9.54
C GLY A 68 4.80 -4.15 10.31
N ILE A 69 5.40 -5.11 9.60
CA ILE A 69 6.08 -6.25 10.24
C ILE A 69 7.52 -5.92 10.66
N THR A 70 8.09 -4.84 10.12
CA THR A 70 9.41 -4.29 10.51
C THR A 70 9.26 -2.92 11.20
N ALA A 71 10.30 -2.45 11.89
CA ALA A 71 10.32 -1.10 12.47
C ALA A 71 10.05 -0.02 11.40
N THR A 72 10.73 -0.12 10.25
CA THR A 72 10.50 0.71 9.06
C THR A 72 9.06 0.65 8.57
N GLY A 73 8.48 -0.55 8.46
CA GLY A 73 7.09 -0.73 8.06
C GLY A 73 6.11 -0.07 9.04
N ARG A 74 6.30 -0.26 10.36
CA ARG A 74 5.45 0.37 11.39
C ARG A 74 5.54 1.89 11.36
N ALA A 75 6.76 2.43 11.30
CA ALA A 75 6.98 3.86 11.23
C ALA A 75 6.31 4.45 9.98
N THR A 76 6.45 3.78 8.84
CA THR A 76 5.84 4.21 7.57
C THR A 76 4.32 4.12 7.61
N ALA A 77 3.75 2.99 8.04
CA ALA A 77 2.30 2.80 8.10
C ALA A 77 1.62 3.81 9.03
N LYS A 78 2.28 4.14 10.15
CA LYS A 78 1.83 5.17 11.09
C LYS A 78 1.94 6.58 10.50
N LEU A 79 3.11 6.94 9.97
CA LEU A 79 3.36 8.28 9.43
C LEU A 79 2.47 8.60 8.23
N LEU A 80 2.35 7.65 7.29
CA LEU A 80 1.54 7.80 6.07
C LEU A 80 0.07 7.44 6.31
N VAL A 81 -0.28 7.04 7.54
CA VAL A 81 -1.64 6.73 7.97
C VAL A 81 -2.33 5.74 7.01
N PHE A 82 -1.66 4.63 6.69
CA PHE A 82 -2.17 3.62 5.75
C PHE A 82 -3.56 3.07 6.13
N ASN A 83 -3.84 3.06 7.43
CA ASN A 83 -5.05 2.51 8.01
C ASN A 83 -6.06 3.60 8.41
N ARG A 84 -6.14 4.71 7.66
CA ARG A 84 -7.30 5.62 7.79
C ARG A 84 -8.59 4.83 7.53
N PRO A 85 -9.69 5.07 8.29
CA PRO A 85 -10.93 4.32 8.16
C PRO A 85 -11.45 4.21 6.72
N THR A 86 -11.38 5.30 5.95
CA THR A 86 -11.80 5.31 4.54
C THR A 86 -10.98 4.35 3.67
N ARG A 87 -9.65 4.29 3.86
CA ARG A 87 -8.78 3.36 3.12
C ARG A 87 -8.89 1.91 3.55
N ILE A 88 -9.27 1.68 4.80
CA ILE A 88 -9.62 0.33 5.27
C ILE A 88 -10.87 -0.13 4.54
N LEU A 89 -11.93 0.69 4.53
CA LEU A 89 -13.19 0.37 3.84
C LEU A 89 -12.99 0.12 2.33
N GLU A 90 -12.20 0.97 1.66
CA GLU A 90 -11.83 0.76 0.26
C GLU A 90 -11.16 -0.59 0.04
N ARG A 91 -10.20 -0.97 0.89
CA ARG A 91 -9.50 -2.27 0.77
C ARG A 91 -10.42 -3.44 1.11
N GLN A 92 -11.29 -3.31 2.11
CA GLN A 92 -12.30 -4.33 2.42
C GLN A 92 -13.25 -4.58 1.25
N LEU A 93 -13.69 -3.52 0.56
CA LEU A 93 -14.51 -3.63 -0.64
C LEU A 93 -13.77 -4.34 -1.77
N LEU A 94 -12.50 -4.02 -2.00
CA LEU A 94 -11.70 -4.68 -3.03
C LEU A 94 -11.45 -6.16 -2.69
N ILE A 95 -11.20 -6.49 -1.42
CA ILE A 95 -11.04 -7.88 -0.94
C ILE A 95 -12.34 -8.66 -1.14
N SER A 96 -13.50 -8.11 -0.77
CA SER A 96 -14.80 -8.80 -0.92
C SER A 96 -15.17 -9.05 -2.39
N GLN A 97 -14.63 -8.24 -3.31
CA GLN A 97 -14.77 -8.41 -4.75
C GLN A 97 -13.71 -9.35 -5.37
N ASN A 98 -12.80 -9.92 -4.57
CA ASN A 98 -11.61 -10.65 -5.05
C ASN A 98 -10.72 -9.82 -6.00
N CYS A 99 -10.80 -8.49 -5.92
CA CYS A 99 -9.97 -7.54 -6.66
C CYS A 99 -8.68 -7.20 -5.88
N TYR A 100 -8.44 -7.87 -4.75
CA TYR A 100 -7.28 -7.68 -3.90
C TYR A 100 -6.70 -9.03 -3.48
N LEU A 101 -5.55 -9.40 -4.07
CA LEU A 101 -4.76 -10.61 -3.77
C LEU A 101 -3.49 -10.26 -2.98
#